data_AF-A0A9E2KWR6-F1
#
_entry.id   AF-A0A9E2KWR6-F1
#
_cell.length_a   1.000
_cell.length_b   1.000
_cell.length_c   1.000
_cell.angle_alpha   90.00
_cell.angle_beta   90.00
_cell.angle_gamma   90.00
#
_symmetry.space_group_name_H-M   'P 1'
#
loop_
_entity.id
_entity.type
_entity.pdbx_description
1 polymer ?
#
loop_
_entity_poly.entity_id
_entity_poly.type
_entity_poly.pdbx_seq_one_letter_code
_entity_poly.pdbx_strand_id
1 'polypeptide(L)'
;MLKLLKLSLDKKSWMYFLINTIFSILQVLGYIAVPIMLVYLNEIGDAEYKDTLMPWLSKSTQSAVLMLIMILISLLSFGFGVVSIYYSSKMSTYLANNLRIRVFKKSINFTKEDWIFWNKSQVLNLITVDLTYVSNSFEFLFRIVYKTIFMYFGSIVGILIISIGKNAELVPGYPNIPSWSMSVMAILISIIMFLLIILIS
;
A
#
# COMPACT_ATOMS: atom_id res chain seq x y z
N MET A 1 18.34 8.24 -5.45
CA MET A 1 16.91 8.54 -5.60
C MET A 1 16.28 9.16 -4.34
N LEU A 2 16.39 8.53 -3.16
CA LEU A 2 15.97 9.16 -1.88
C LEU A 2 16.62 10.53 -1.61
N LYS A 3 17.90 10.72 -1.98
CA LYS A 3 18.57 12.04 -1.92
C LYS A 3 17.94 13.09 -2.84
N LEU A 4 17.45 12.71 -4.02
CA LEU A 4 16.76 13.62 -4.94
C LEU A 4 15.34 13.96 -4.44
N LEU A 5 14.62 13.00 -3.85
CA LEU A 5 13.38 13.26 -3.12
C LEU A 5 13.63 14.21 -1.93
N LYS A 6 14.64 13.95 -1.09
CA LYS A 6 14.95 14.80 0.08
C LYS A 6 15.31 16.25 -0.30
N LEU A 7 15.95 16.45 -1.46
CA LEU A 7 16.34 17.78 -1.97
C LEU A 7 15.19 18.54 -2.68
N SER A 8 14.14 17.85 -3.14
CA SER A 8 13.01 18.47 -3.85
C SER A 8 11.71 18.52 -3.05
N LEU A 9 11.56 17.71 -2.00
CA LEU A 9 10.32 17.59 -1.24
C LEU A 9 10.21 18.67 -0.16
N ASP A 10 9.38 19.67 -0.42
CA ASP A 10 8.85 20.54 0.64
C ASP A 10 8.01 19.73 1.65
N LYS A 11 7.90 20.24 2.88
CA LYS A 11 7.14 19.64 4.00
C LYS A 11 5.72 19.16 3.59
N LYS A 12 5.08 19.88 2.67
CA LYS A 12 3.73 19.57 2.16
C LYS A 12 3.68 18.32 1.27
N SER A 13 4.69 18.12 0.43
CA SER A 13 4.80 16.93 -0.44
C SER A 13 5.12 15.67 0.35
N TRP A 14 5.91 15.80 1.42
CA TRP A 14 6.13 14.73 2.40
C TRP A 14 4.85 14.30 3.11
N MET A 15 3.97 15.25 3.44
CA MET A 15 2.69 14.94 4.07
C MET A 15 1.79 14.11 3.13
N TYR A 16 1.73 14.46 1.84
CA TYR A 16 0.96 13.69 0.85
C TYR A 16 1.54 12.28 0.64
N PHE A 17 2.87 12.13 0.69
CA PHE A 17 3.53 10.83 0.64
C PHE A 17 3.13 9.93 1.81
N LEU A 18 3.18 10.45 3.04
CA LEU A 18 2.84 9.68 4.24
C LEU A 18 1.38 9.26 4.24
N ILE A 19 0.47 10.18 3.91
CA ILE A 19 -0.97 9.87 3.81
C ILE A 19 -1.22 8.79 2.76
N ASN A 20 -0.67 8.94 1.55
CA ASN A 20 -0.78 7.93 0.50
C ASN A 20 -0.31 6.55 0.98
N THR A 21 0.83 6.51 1.65
CA THR A 21 1.44 5.27 2.15
C THR A 21 0.56 4.59 3.20
N ILE A 22 0.04 5.34 4.18
CA ILE A 22 -0.85 4.81 5.22
C ILE A 22 -2.11 4.19 4.60
N PHE A 23 -2.76 4.91 3.68
CA PHE A 23 -3.97 4.40 3.01
C PHE A 23 -3.69 3.21 2.09
N SER A 24 -2.54 3.18 1.40
CA SER A 24 -2.10 2.01 0.63
C SER A 24 -1.94 0.77 1.52
N ILE A 25 -1.40 0.91 2.72
CA ILE A 25 -1.22 -0.21 3.67
C ILE A 25 -2.59 -0.71 4.15
N LEU A 26 -3.48 0.19 4.56
CA LEU A 26 -4.84 -0.17 4.97
C LEU A 26 -5.60 -0.89 3.85
N GLN A 27 -5.41 -0.47 2.61
CA GLN A 27 -5.95 -1.17 1.45
C GLN A 27 -5.40 -2.61 1.34
N VAL A 28 -4.07 -2.78 1.44
CA VAL A 28 -3.41 -4.08 1.34
C VAL A 28 -3.83 -5.03 2.46
N LEU A 29 -4.00 -4.53 3.69
CA LEU A 29 -4.54 -5.33 4.79
C LEU A 29 -5.93 -5.90 4.46
N GLY A 30 -6.80 -5.10 3.83
CA GLY A 30 -8.09 -5.58 3.34
C GLY A 30 -7.96 -6.68 2.29
N TYR A 31 -6.99 -6.56 1.37
CA TYR A 31 -6.73 -7.60 0.36
C TYR A 31 -6.18 -8.91 0.92
N ILE A 32 -5.49 -8.88 2.06
CA ILE A 32 -5.01 -10.09 2.74
C ILE A 32 -6.12 -10.70 3.59
N ALA A 33 -6.93 -9.87 4.24
CA ALA A 33 -8.01 -10.32 5.11
C ALA A 33 -9.08 -11.12 4.37
N VAL A 34 -9.44 -10.74 3.14
CA VAL A 34 -10.47 -11.40 2.33
C VAL A 34 -10.13 -12.88 2.02
N PRO A 35 -8.95 -13.21 1.46
CA PRO A 35 -8.52 -14.60 1.27
C PRO A 35 -8.47 -15.42 2.55
N ILE A 36 -8.00 -14.82 3.65
CA ILE A 36 -7.97 -15.51 4.96
C ILE A 36 -9.39 -15.85 5.41
N MET A 37 -10.33 -14.91 5.33
CA MET A 37 -11.75 -15.16 5.64
C MET A 37 -12.39 -16.18 4.71
N LEU A 38 -11.97 -16.25 3.44
CA LEU A 38 -12.45 -17.25 2.49
C LEU A 38 -12.00 -18.67 2.86
N VAL A 39 -10.79 -18.84 3.40
CA VAL A 39 -10.33 -20.13 3.92
C VAL A 39 -11.22 -20.58 5.09
N TYR A 40 -11.49 -19.70 6.05
CA TYR A 40 -12.39 -20.01 7.17
C TYR A 40 -13.83 -20.29 6.71
N LEU A 41 -14.32 -19.60 5.69
CA LEU A 41 -15.64 -19.84 5.12
C LEU A 41 -15.74 -21.26 4.53
N ASN A 42 -14.69 -21.72 3.85
CA ASN A 42 -14.62 -23.09 3.33
C ASN A 42 -14.58 -24.14 4.46
N GLU A 43 -13.87 -23.86 5.55
CA GLU A 43 -13.77 -24.77 6.70
C GLU A 43 -15.11 -24.89 7.44
N ILE A 44 -15.88 -23.79 7.60
CA ILE A 44 -17.25 -23.83 8.17
C ILE A 44 -18.20 -24.64 7.28
N GLY A 45 -17.96 -24.64 5.96
CA GLY A 45 -18.71 -25.44 4.99
C GLY A 45 -18.44 -26.94 5.09
N ASP A 46 -17.37 -27.35 5.77
CA ASP A 46 -17.05 -28.76 5.98
C ASP A 46 -17.87 -29.36 7.14
N ALA A 47 -18.35 -30.58 6.95
CA ALA A 47 -19.25 -31.26 7.87
C ALA A 47 -18.57 -31.62 9.21
N GLU A 48 -17.24 -31.84 9.18
CA GLU A 48 -16.43 -32.27 10.32
C GLU A 48 -15.92 -31.12 11.21
N TYR A 49 -15.99 -29.87 10.75
CA TYR A 49 -15.46 -28.73 11.49
C TYR A 49 -16.32 -28.41 12.72
N LYS A 50 -15.74 -28.56 13.92
CA LYS A 50 -16.37 -28.34 15.23
C LYS A 50 -16.04 -27.00 15.86
N ASP A 51 -14.94 -26.37 15.46
CA ASP A 51 -14.55 -25.08 16.01
C ASP A 51 -15.32 -23.95 15.32
N THR A 52 -16.12 -23.25 16.10
CA THR A 52 -16.97 -22.18 15.62
C THR A 52 -16.34 -20.86 16.04
N LEU A 53 -16.02 -19.99 15.08
CA LEU A 53 -15.51 -18.63 15.36
C LEU A 53 -16.52 -17.81 16.20
N MET A 54 -17.80 -18.17 16.14
CA MET A 54 -18.89 -17.57 16.90
C MET A 54 -19.82 -18.68 17.41
N PRO A 55 -19.47 -19.38 18.52
CA PRO A 55 -20.20 -20.57 18.99
C PRO A 55 -21.67 -20.33 19.35
N TRP A 56 -22.09 -19.07 19.44
CA TRP A 56 -23.47 -18.66 19.70
C TRP A 56 -24.37 -18.56 18.44
N LEU A 57 -23.80 -18.72 17.23
CA LEU A 57 -24.54 -18.65 15.96
C LEU A 57 -24.63 -20.02 15.29
N SER A 58 -25.72 -20.29 14.57
CA SER A 58 -25.85 -21.50 13.75
C SER A 58 -24.83 -21.49 12.60
N LYS A 59 -24.35 -22.66 12.14
CA LYS A 59 -23.39 -22.76 11.02
C LYS A 59 -23.83 -21.95 9.79
N SER A 60 -25.13 -21.99 9.46
CA SER A 60 -25.71 -21.23 8.33
C SER A 60 -25.74 -19.71 8.54
N THR A 61 -25.81 -19.24 9.80
CA THR A 61 -25.80 -17.79 10.09
C THR A 61 -24.37 -17.26 10.19
N GLN A 62 -23.41 -18.08 10.62
CA GLN A 62 -21.99 -17.72 10.63
C GLN A 62 -21.44 -17.46 9.22
N SER A 63 -21.76 -18.34 8.25
CA SER A 63 -21.33 -18.16 6.85
C SER A 63 -21.91 -16.89 6.24
N ALA A 64 -23.20 -16.60 6.49
CA ALA A 64 -23.86 -15.38 6.01
C ALA A 64 -23.23 -14.11 6.58
N VAL A 65 -22.93 -14.09 7.89
CA VAL A 65 -22.29 -12.96 8.56
C VAL A 65 -20.87 -12.74 8.05
N LEU A 66 -20.08 -13.80 7.87
CA LEU A 66 -18.73 -13.72 7.31
C LEU A 66 -18.72 -13.17 5.88
N MET A 67 -19.64 -13.62 5.00
CA MET A 67 -19.77 -13.06 3.66
C MET A 67 -20.08 -11.56 3.67
N LEU A 68 -20.97 -11.11 4.57
CA LEU A 68 -21.31 -9.70 4.71
C LEU A 68 -20.10 -8.88 5.18
N ILE A 69 -19.35 -9.38 6.17
CA ILE A 69 -18.11 -8.75 6.65
C ILE A 69 -17.06 -8.67 5.54
N MET A 70 -16.89 -9.72 4.73
CA MET A 70 -15.98 -9.73 3.58
C MET A 70 -16.35 -8.65 2.54
N ILE A 71 -17.64 -8.47 2.26
CA ILE A 71 -18.13 -7.40 1.37
C ILE A 71 -17.79 -6.02 1.95
N LEU A 72 -18.06 -5.79 3.24
CA LEU A 72 -17.74 -4.52 3.90
C LEU A 72 -16.25 -4.21 3.88
N ILE A 73 -15.39 -5.19 4.18
CA ILE A 73 -13.94 -5.02 4.14
C ILE A 73 -13.46 -4.75 2.71
N SER A 74 -14.05 -5.41 1.72
CA SER A 74 -13.73 -5.16 0.30
C SER A 74 -14.09 -3.73 -0.13
N LEU A 75 -15.25 -3.22 0.29
CA LEU A 75 -15.68 -1.85 0.03
C LEU A 75 -14.78 -0.82 0.73
N LEU A 76 -14.42 -1.07 1.99
CA LEU A 76 -13.49 -0.21 2.72
C LEU A 76 -12.10 -0.18 2.08
N SER A 77 -11.58 -1.36 1.69
CA SER A 77 -10.31 -1.48 0.98
C SER A 77 -10.32 -0.74 -0.36
N PHE A 78 -11.42 -0.81 -1.10
CA PHE A 78 -11.61 -0.02 -2.32
C PHE A 78 -11.57 1.49 -2.03
N GLY A 79 -12.29 1.95 -1.00
CA GLY A 79 -12.29 3.35 -0.56
C GLY A 79 -10.88 3.86 -0.20
N PHE A 80 -10.12 3.08 0.57
CA PHE A 80 -8.72 3.40 0.88
C PHE A 80 -7.85 3.48 -0.37
N GLY A 81 -8.09 2.61 -1.36
CA GLY A 81 -7.42 2.68 -2.66
C GLY A 81 -7.67 3.97 -3.42
N VAL A 82 -8.90 4.45 -3.46
CA VAL A 82 -9.26 5.71 -4.11
C VAL A 82 -8.57 6.90 -3.43
N VAL A 83 -8.57 6.92 -2.09
CA VAL A 83 -7.91 7.98 -1.31
C VAL A 83 -6.40 7.97 -1.54
N SER A 84 -5.77 6.81 -1.52
CA SER A 84 -4.34 6.66 -1.82
C SER A 84 -4.00 7.20 -3.21
N ILE A 85 -4.76 6.81 -4.23
CA ILE A 85 -4.61 7.28 -5.61
C ILE A 85 -4.70 8.82 -5.69
N TYR A 86 -5.69 9.42 -5.01
CA TYR A 86 -5.87 10.86 -4.98
C TYR A 86 -4.63 11.58 -4.41
N TYR A 87 -4.11 11.12 -3.28
CA TYR A 87 -2.93 11.74 -2.67
C TYR A 87 -1.65 11.52 -3.48
N SER A 88 -1.50 10.38 -4.14
CA SER A 88 -0.39 10.10 -5.07
C SER A 88 -0.38 11.08 -6.25
N SER A 89 -1.54 11.30 -6.88
CA SER A 89 -1.66 12.25 -8.00
C SER A 89 -1.41 13.69 -7.55
N LYS A 90 -1.94 14.08 -6.38
CA LYS A 90 -1.71 15.40 -5.79
C LYS A 90 -0.24 15.65 -5.46
N MET A 91 0.45 14.65 -4.93
CA MET A 91 1.89 14.70 -4.66
C MET A 91 2.69 14.87 -5.95
N SER A 92 2.41 14.07 -6.98
CA SER A 92 3.09 14.14 -8.28
C SER A 92 2.94 15.54 -8.91
N THR A 93 1.70 16.04 -8.96
CA THR A 93 1.38 17.35 -9.54
C THR A 93 2.09 18.47 -8.79
N TYR A 94 2.09 18.41 -7.46
CA TYR A 94 2.75 19.42 -6.63
C TYR A 94 4.27 19.43 -6.84
N LEU A 95 4.88 18.25 -6.93
CA LEU A 95 6.31 18.11 -7.17
C LEU A 95 6.70 18.61 -8.56
N ALA A 96 5.92 18.27 -9.58
CA ALA A 96 6.11 18.77 -10.94
C ALA A 96 5.98 20.28 -11.02
N ASN A 97 4.99 20.88 -10.34
CA ASN A 97 4.80 22.33 -10.34
C ASN A 97 5.97 23.06 -9.66
N ASN A 98 6.45 22.54 -8.52
CA ASN A 98 7.60 23.09 -7.84
C ASN A 98 8.88 23.02 -8.70
N LEU A 99 9.07 21.90 -9.42
CA LEU A 99 10.17 21.76 -10.36
C LEU A 99 10.04 22.74 -11.53
N ARG A 100 8.83 22.92 -12.11
CA ARG A 100 8.58 23.91 -13.17
C ARG A 100 9.00 25.31 -12.75
N ILE A 101 8.60 25.73 -11.55
CA ILE A 101 8.96 27.05 -11.02
C ILE A 101 10.49 27.16 -10.82
N ARG A 102 11.15 26.13 -10.28
CA ARG A 102 12.60 26.14 -10.06
C ARG A 102 13.39 26.19 -11.37
N VAL A 103 13.01 25.38 -12.36
CA VAL A 103 13.63 25.36 -13.68
C VAL A 103 13.41 26.69 -14.38
N PHE A 104 12.19 27.23 -14.35
CA PHE A 104 11.88 28.53 -14.96
C PHE A 104 12.68 29.68 -14.35
N LYS A 105 12.77 29.74 -13.01
CA LYS A 105 13.62 30.73 -12.32
C LYS A 105 15.09 30.59 -12.71
N LYS A 106 15.57 29.35 -12.88
CA LYS A 106 16.94 29.10 -13.31
C LYS A 106 17.17 29.56 -14.75
N SER A 107 16.23 29.30 -15.67
CA SER A 107 16.35 29.72 -17.07
C SER A 107 16.32 31.23 -17.26
N ILE A 108 15.64 31.99 -16.39
CA ILE A 108 15.66 33.46 -16.43
C ILE A 108 17.07 34.00 -16.14
N ASN A 109 17.82 33.33 -15.26
CA ASN A 109 19.16 33.75 -14.84
C ASN A 109 20.28 33.18 -15.72
N PHE A 110 19.97 32.66 -16.90
CA PHE A 110 20.97 32.13 -17.83
C PHE A 110 21.84 33.24 -18.41
N THR A 111 23.15 33.00 -18.40
CA THR A 111 24.13 33.85 -19.08
C THR A 111 23.99 33.70 -20.60
N LYS A 112 24.62 34.59 -21.38
CA LYS A 112 24.63 34.47 -22.85
C LYS A 112 25.26 33.15 -23.32
N GLU A 113 26.25 32.66 -22.60
CA GLU A 113 26.91 31.37 -22.86
C GLU A 113 25.96 30.19 -22.60
N ASP A 114 25.18 30.25 -21.52
CA ASP A 114 24.15 29.24 -21.21
C ASP A 114 23.05 29.17 -22.28
N TRP A 115 22.65 30.30 -22.87
CA TRP A 115 21.66 30.33 -23.96
C TRP A 115 22.19 29.83 -25.30
N ILE A 116 23.50 29.86 -25.50
CA ILE A 116 24.15 29.27 -26.67
C ILE A 116 24.17 27.74 -26.53
N PHE A 117 24.40 27.24 -25.31
CA PHE A 117 24.40 25.81 -25.03
C PHE A 117 22.97 25.22 -24.95
N TRP A 118 22.08 25.87 -24.20
CA TRP A 118 20.68 25.49 -24.05
C TRP A 118 19.83 26.37 -24.97
N ASN A 119 19.52 25.89 -26.17
CA ASN A 119 18.67 26.62 -27.10
C ASN A 119 17.28 26.88 -26.45
N LYS A 120 16.65 28.02 -26.76
CA LYS A 120 15.33 28.41 -26.23
C LYS A 120 14.26 27.33 -26.37
N SER A 121 14.26 26.61 -27.50
CA SER A 121 13.34 25.50 -27.73
C SER A 121 13.58 24.31 -26.77
N GLN A 122 14.83 24.00 -26.45
CA GLN A 122 15.17 22.93 -25.51
C GLN A 122 14.75 23.30 -24.08
N VAL A 123 14.99 24.55 -23.67
CA VAL A 123 14.55 25.06 -22.36
C VAL A 123 13.03 25.00 -22.24
N LEU A 124 12.31 25.36 -23.30
CA LEU A 124 10.85 25.27 -23.32
C LEU A 124 10.37 23.81 -23.16
N ASN A 125 10.97 22.88 -23.90
CA ASN A 125 10.65 21.45 -23.79
C ASN A 125 10.96 20.89 -22.41
N LEU A 126 12.04 21.35 -21.78
CA LEU A 126 12.41 20.94 -20.42
C LEU A 126 11.38 21.41 -19.39
N ILE A 127 10.79 22.60 -19.58
CA ILE A 127 9.75 23.14 -18.70
C ILE A 127 8.39 22.45 -18.91
N THR A 128 8.06 22.06 -20.14
CA THR A 128 6.72 21.55 -20.50
C THR A 128 6.67 20.03 -20.56
N VAL A 129 7.46 19.41 -21.44
CA VAL A 129 7.42 17.99 -21.77
C VAL A 129 8.15 17.15 -20.72
N ASP A 130 9.41 17.46 -20.45
CA ASP A 130 10.24 16.63 -19.56
C ASP A 130 9.68 16.62 -18.14
N LEU A 131 9.24 17.78 -17.64
CA LEU A 131 8.62 17.85 -16.31
C LEU A 131 7.27 17.14 -16.21
N THR A 132 6.55 16.99 -17.32
CA THR A 132 5.34 16.16 -17.36
C THR A 132 5.70 14.68 -17.28
N TYR A 133 6.73 14.24 -17.99
CA TYR A 133 7.23 12.86 -17.86
C TYR A 133 7.76 12.56 -16.46
N VAL A 134 8.42 13.53 -15.83
CA VAL A 134 8.84 13.42 -14.41
C VAL A 134 7.62 13.28 -13.50
N SER A 135 6.58 14.09 -13.67
CA SER A 135 5.32 13.96 -12.92
C SER A 135 4.73 12.57 -13.06
N ASN A 136 4.55 12.09 -14.29
CA ASN A 136 3.95 10.79 -14.56
C ASN A 136 4.82 9.65 -13.99
N SER A 137 6.14 9.78 -14.04
CA SER A 137 7.07 8.81 -13.46
C SER A 137 6.91 8.73 -11.94
N PHE A 138 6.81 9.86 -11.25
CA PHE A 138 6.56 9.87 -9.81
C PHE A 138 5.20 9.29 -9.45
N GLU A 139 4.16 9.62 -10.22
CA GLU A 139 2.83 9.06 -10.00
C GLU A 139 2.84 7.53 -10.17
N PHE A 140 3.48 7.04 -11.23
CA PHE A 140 3.64 5.61 -11.49
C PHE A 140 4.39 4.90 -10.34
N LEU A 141 5.51 5.47 -9.90
CA LEU A 141 6.30 4.90 -8.81
C LEU A 141 5.47 4.75 -7.53
N PHE A 142 4.76 5.79 -7.12
CA PHE A 142 3.98 5.76 -5.88
C PHE A 142 2.72 4.90 -5.99
N ARG A 143 2.03 4.93 -7.14
CA ARG A 143 0.76 4.22 -7.33
C ARG A 143 0.96 2.72 -7.55
N ILE A 144 1.97 2.35 -8.34
CA ILE A 144 2.14 0.97 -8.82
C ILE A 144 3.31 0.32 -8.08
N VAL A 145 4.52 0.88 -8.18
CA VAL A 145 5.71 0.20 -7.64
C VAL A 145 5.63 0.00 -6.14
N TYR A 146 5.36 1.06 -5.37
CA TYR A 146 5.23 0.93 -3.90
C TYR A 146 4.07 0.01 -3.51
N LYS A 147 2.90 0.17 -4.14
CA LYS A 147 1.73 -0.65 -3.84
C LYS A 147 1.96 -2.13 -4.13
N THR A 148 2.58 -2.46 -5.27
CA THR A 148 2.88 -3.84 -5.66
C THR A 148 3.88 -4.47 -4.69
N ILE A 149 4.88 -3.72 -4.21
CA ILE A 149 5.79 -4.19 -3.17
C ILE A 149 5.01 -4.55 -1.91
N PHE A 150 4.13 -3.67 -1.43
CA PHE A 150 3.31 -3.96 -0.24
C PHE A 150 2.38 -5.14 -0.44
N MET A 151 1.75 -5.27 -1.62
CA MET A 151 0.93 -6.43 -1.96
C MET A 151 1.74 -7.73 -1.91
N TYR A 152 2.93 -7.75 -2.52
CA TYR A 152 3.76 -8.95 -2.57
C TYR A 152 4.15 -9.44 -1.17
N PHE A 153 4.66 -8.54 -0.32
CA PHE A 153 4.98 -8.87 1.07
C PHE A 153 3.73 -9.27 1.86
N GLY A 154 2.63 -8.55 1.66
CA GLY A 154 1.34 -8.85 2.27
C GLY A 154 0.83 -10.25 1.94
N SER A 155 0.94 -10.66 0.68
CA SER A 155 0.55 -11.99 0.22
C SER A 155 1.42 -13.10 0.82
N ILE A 156 2.74 -12.90 0.92
CA ILE A 156 3.64 -13.86 1.58
C ILE A 156 3.23 -14.06 3.05
N VAL A 157 2.99 -12.96 3.77
CA VAL A 157 2.54 -13.03 5.17
C VAL A 157 1.19 -13.74 5.26
N GLY A 158 0.24 -13.42 4.38
CA GLY A 158 -1.06 -14.09 4.32
C GLY A 158 -0.96 -15.61 4.15
N ILE A 159 -0.09 -16.06 3.24
CA ILE A 159 0.15 -17.49 3.00
C ILE A 159 0.78 -18.17 4.22
N LEU A 160 1.76 -17.52 4.87
CA LEU A 160 2.38 -18.06 6.09
C LEU A 160 1.36 -18.23 7.22
N ILE A 161 0.44 -17.27 7.40
CA ILE A 161 -0.63 -17.35 8.41
C ILE A 161 -1.50 -18.59 8.15
N ILE A 162 -1.97 -18.76 6.91
CA ILE A 162 -2.85 -19.88 6.53
C ILE A 162 -2.11 -21.21 6.72
N SER A 163 -0.86 -21.29 6.29
CA SER A 163 -0.07 -22.53 6.36
C SER A 163 0.25 -22.93 7.81
N ILE A 164 0.63 -21.98 8.66
CA ILE A 164 0.92 -22.26 10.08
C ILE A 164 -0.36 -22.62 10.82
N GLY A 165 -1.47 -21.92 10.56
CA GLY A 165 -2.77 -22.21 11.17
C GLY A 165 -3.21 -23.65 10.91
N LYS A 166 -3.14 -24.11 9.65
CA LYS A 166 -3.50 -25.48 9.27
C LYS A 166 -2.56 -26.54 9.87
N ASN A 167 -1.27 -26.25 9.97
CA ASN A 167 -0.30 -27.19 10.52
C ASN A 167 -0.37 -27.30 12.05
N ALA A 168 -0.88 -26.28 12.74
CA ALA A 168 -1.06 -26.30 14.20
C ALA A 168 -2.22 -27.24 14.63
N GLU A 169 -3.27 -27.37 13.81
CA GLU A 169 -4.39 -28.28 14.05
C GLU A 169 -4.02 -29.77 13.88
N LEU A 170 -2.93 -30.07 13.16
CA LEU A 170 -2.49 -31.44 12.84
C LEU A 170 -1.55 -32.07 13.88
N VAL A 171 -1.11 -31.34 14.91
CA VAL A 171 -0.19 -31.86 15.95
C VAL A 171 -0.96 -32.19 17.24
N PRO A 172 -1.18 -33.47 17.57
CA PRO A 172 -1.89 -33.84 18.79
C PRO A 172 -1.07 -33.45 20.03
N GLY A 173 -1.65 -32.61 20.89
CA GLY A 173 -1.08 -32.19 22.18
C GLY A 173 -0.62 -30.72 22.24
N TYR A 174 -0.68 -29.97 21.14
CA TYR A 174 -0.52 -28.51 21.21
C TYR A 174 -1.82 -27.87 21.72
N PRO A 175 -1.78 -26.89 22.65
CA PRO A 175 -2.98 -26.13 22.99
C PRO A 175 -3.52 -25.51 21.71
N ASN A 176 -4.84 -25.62 21.46
CA ASN A 176 -5.53 -24.95 20.36
C ASN A 176 -5.25 -23.45 20.46
N ILE A 177 -4.16 -22.99 19.84
CA ILE A 177 -3.84 -21.57 19.75
C ILE A 177 -4.92 -21.00 18.84
N PRO A 178 -5.83 -20.15 19.34
CA PRO A 178 -6.93 -19.70 18.53
C PRO A 178 -6.40 -18.98 17.30
N SER A 179 -6.89 -19.34 16.12
CA SER A 179 -6.41 -18.83 14.83
C SER A 179 -6.48 -17.29 14.72
N TRP A 180 -7.33 -16.63 15.52
CA TRP A 180 -7.38 -15.18 15.69
C TRP A 180 -6.13 -14.60 16.38
N SER A 181 -5.52 -15.33 17.32
CA SER A 181 -4.31 -14.87 18.05
C SER A 181 -3.08 -14.86 17.14
N MET A 182 -2.96 -15.83 16.22
CA MET A 182 -1.94 -15.85 15.17
C MET A 182 -2.15 -14.74 14.14
N SER A 183 -3.40 -14.41 13.82
CA SER A 183 -3.75 -13.28 12.96
C SER A 183 -3.31 -11.94 13.57
N VAL A 184 -3.49 -11.76 14.89
CA VAL A 184 -3.02 -10.57 15.63
C VAL A 184 -1.49 -10.50 15.69
N MET A 185 -0.82 -11.63 15.92
CA MET A 185 0.64 -11.73 15.93
C MET A 185 1.26 -11.39 14.56
N ALA A 186 0.61 -11.79 13.48
CA ALA A 186 1.07 -11.50 12.13
C ALA A 186 0.83 -10.05 11.68
N ILE A 187 -0.27 -9.42 12.14
CA ILE A 187 -0.47 -7.97 12.00
C ILE A 187 0.64 -7.23 12.74
N LEU A 188 0.99 -7.66 13.97
CA LEU A 188 2.11 -7.12 14.73
C LEU A 188 3.46 -7.31 14.02
N ILE A 189 3.75 -8.49 13.46
CA ILE A 189 4.99 -8.75 12.70
C ILE A 189 5.04 -7.90 11.42
N SER A 190 3.91 -7.71 10.74
CA SER A 190 3.83 -6.85 9.55
C SER A 190 4.06 -5.38 9.91
N ILE A 191 3.54 -4.92 11.05
CA ILE A 191 3.79 -3.58 11.60
C ILE A 191 5.26 -3.42 12.04
N ILE A 192 5.88 -4.46 12.61
CA ILE A 192 7.29 -4.46 13.04
C ILE A 192 8.24 -4.44 11.83
N MET A 193 7.99 -5.27 10.81
CA MET A 193 8.75 -5.22 9.56
C MET A 193 8.61 -3.86 8.86
N PHE A 194 7.43 -3.24 8.96
CA PHE A 194 7.18 -1.90 8.45
C PHE A 194 7.95 -0.81 9.22
N LEU A 195 8.02 -0.88 10.55
CA LEU A 195 8.85 0.01 11.37
C LEU A 195 10.34 -0.13 11.04
N LEU A 196 10.82 -1.35 10.80
CA LEU A 196 12.19 -1.62 10.37
C LEU A 196 12.52 -1.01 9.01
N ILE A 197 11.61 -1.11 8.03
CA ILE A 197 11.82 -0.52 6.69
C ILE A 197 11.87 1.01 6.76
N ILE A 198 11.04 1.64 7.61
CA ILE A 198 11.09 3.10 7.84
C ILE A 198 12.36 3.53 8.57
N LEU A 199 12.84 2.75 9.54
CA LEU A 199 14.08 3.06 10.27
C LEU A 199 15.34 2.90 9.41
N ILE A 200 15.29 2.04 8.38
CA ILE A 200 16.39 1.78 7.46
C ILE A 200 16.40 2.76 6.27
N SER A 201 15.28 3.45 5.97
CA SER A 201 15.13 4.43 4.89
C SER A 201 15.38 5.88 5.30
#